data_AF-A0A7S0Q989-F1
#
_entry.id   AF-A0A7S0Q989-F1
#
_cell.length_a   1.000
_cell.length_b   1.000
_cell.length_c   1.000
_cell.angle_alpha   90.00
_cell.angle_beta   90.00
_cell.angle_gamma   90.00
#
_symmetry.space_group_name_H-M   'P 1'
#
loop_
_entity.id
_entity.type
_entity.pdbx_description
1 polymer ?
#
loop_
_entity_poly.entity_id
_entity_poly.type
_entity_poly.pdbx_seq_one_letter_code
_entity_poly.pdbx_strand_id
1 'polypeptide(L)'
;AAAAAAAAAAAAASVGLLSSAPAVAAAYAGRSSLINLVAAELLTNAHAFLVVATNHCGDDLYRFEGHATPRSPTFFMRQVVSSVNFATGDGKGGQGHLADVVDFLQGWLNYQIEHHLWPDLSMLSYQKAQPLVRDICKRHGVPYVQESVWVRFVKTVSIIGGRSSMRRFPAQYNSAKDVVS
;
A
#
# COMPACT_ATOMS: atom_id res chain seq x y z
N ALA A 1 6.25 -15.31 -71.12
CA ALA A 1 4.97 -14.91 -70.48
C ALA A 1 4.86 -15.42 -69.04
N ALA A 2 4.94 -16.73 -68.78
CA ALA A 2 4.76 -17.30 -67.43
C ALA A 2 5.77 -16.83 -66.37
N ALA A 3 7.06 -16.70 -66.72
CA ALA A 3 8.10 -16.24 -65.78
C ALA A 3 7.92 -14.78 -65.32
N ALA A 4 7.39 -13.91 -66.18
CA ALA A 4 7.11 -12.51 -65.84
C ALA A 4 5.90 -12.38 -64.90
N ALA A 5 4.88 -13.21 -65.10
CA ALA A 5 3.72 -13.27 -64.21
C ALA A 5 4.08 -13.78 -62.80
N ALA A 6 4.97 -14.79 -62.72
CA ALA A 6 5.46 -15.30 -61.44
C ALA A 6 6.31 -14.27 -60.66
N ALA A 7 7.16 -13.51 -61.36
CA ALA A 7 7.94 -12.42 -60.76
C ALA A 7 7.05 -11.27 -60.25
N ALA A 8 6.01 -10.90 -61.00
CA ALA A 8 5.05 -9.88 -60.59
C ALA A 8 4.22 -10.32 -59.36
N ALA A 9 3.82 -11.59 -59.29
CA ALA A 9 3.11 -12.15 -58.13
C ALA A 9 4.00 -12.20 -56.87
N ALA A 10 5.27 -12.58 -57.01
CA ALA A 10 6.24 -12.58 -55.91
C ALA A 10 6.54 -11.17 -55.39
N ALA A 11 6.66 -10.17 -56.29
CA ALA A 11 6.82 -8.76 -55.93
C ALA A 11 5.58 -8.19 -55.24
N ALA A 12 4.36 -8.51 -55.72
CA ALA A 12 3.11 -8.09 -55.07
C ALA A 12 2.95 -8.72 -53.67
N ALA A 13 3.31 -10.00 -53.50
CA ALA A 13 3.27 -10.68 -52.22
C ALA A 13 4.27 -10.10 -51.20
N SER A 14 5.48 -9.76 -51.65
CA SER A 14 6.51 -9.15 -50.80
C SER A 14 6.18 -7.69 -50.44
N VAL A 15 5.59 -6.91 -51.35
CA VAL A 15 5.04 -5.57 -51.03
C VAL A 15 3.81 -5.66 -50.10
N GLY A 16 2.97 -6.69 -50.24
CA GLY A 16 1.85 -6.96 -49.33
C GLY A 16 2.28 -7.34 -47.91
N LEU A 17 3.34 -8.15 -47.77
CA LEU A 17 3.96 -8.46 -46.48
C LEU A 17 4.61 -7.21 -45.86
N LEU A 18 5.32 -6.40 -46.65
CA LEU A 18 6.00 -5.21 -46.17
C LEU A 18 5.02 -4.07 -45.80
N SER A 19 3.87 -3.99 -46.47
CA SER A 19 2.83 -2.99 -46.17
C SER A 19 1.91 -3.38 -45.00
N SER A 20 1.77 -4.67 -44.69
CA SER A 20 1.02 -5.17 -43.53
C SER A 20 1.86 -5.27 -42.26
N ALA A 21 3.20 -5.38 -42.36
CA ALA A 21 4.10 -5.44 -41.21
C ALA A 21 3.93 -4.25 -40.22
N PRO A 22 3.80 -2.99 -40.67
CA PRO A 22 3.50 -1.87 -39.78
C PRO A 22 2.14 -1.97 -39.09
N ALA A 23 1.10 -2.45 -39.79
CA ALA A 23 -0.24 -2.59 -39.23
C ALA A 23 -0.33 -3.72 -38.21
N VAL A 24 0.33 -4.86 -38.49
CA VAL A 24 0.44 -5.98 -37.55
C VAL A 24 1.27 -5.58 -36.33
N ALA A 25 2.38 -4.86 -36.52
CA ALA A 25 3.18 -4.32 -35.43
C ALA A 25 2.40 -3.30 -34.60
N ALA A 26 1.62 -2.41 -35.23
CA ALA A 26 0.78 -1.44 -34.55
C ALA A 26 -0.36 -2.12 -33.76
N ALA A 27 -1.02 -3.13 -34.32
CA ALA A 27 -2.06 -3.88 -33.63
C ALA A 27 -1.49 -4.67 -32.44
N TYR A 28 -0.32 -5.29 -32.61
CA TYR A 28 0.39 -5.98 -31.53
C TYR A 28 0.82 -5.01 -30.42
N ALA A 29 1.39 -3.86 -30.79
CA ALA A 29 1.78 -2.81 -29.85
C ALA A 29 0.56 -2.26 -29.10
N GLY A 30 -0.53 -1.96 -29.80
CA GLY A 30 -1.79 -1.51 -29.20
C GLY A 30 -2.35 -2.52 -28.19
N ARG A 31 -2.43 -3.80 -28.58
CA ARG A 31 -2.89 -4.87 -27.68
C ARG A 31 -1.98 -5.02 -26.46
N SER A 32 -0.66 -5.03 -26.66
CA SER A 32 0.31 -5.19 -25.58
C SER A 32 0.26 -4.01 -24.61
N SER A 33 0.14 -2.78 -25.12
CA SER A 33 -0.03 -1.59 -24.31
C SER A 33 -1.31 -1.62 -23.49
N LEU A 34 -2.45 -2.03 -24.07
CA LEU A 34 -3.70 -2.18 -23.32
C LEU A 34 -3.59 -3.23 -22.22
N ILE A 35 -2.99 -4.39 -22.50
CA ILE A 35 -2.75 -5.43 -21.49
C ILE A 35 -1.85 -4.91 -20.37
N ASN A 36 -0.76 -4.23 -20.71
CA ASN A 36 0.16 -3.65 -19.74
C ASN A 36 -0.52 -2.60 -18.87
N LEU A 37 -1.36 -1.73 -19.44
CA LEU A 37 -2.12 -0.72 -18.69
C LEU A 37 -3.10 -1.37 -17.71
N VAL A 38 -3.90 -2.33 -18.17
CA VAL A 38 -4.87 -3.03 -17.31
C VAL A 38 -4.15 -3.81 -16.21
N ALA A 39 -3.08 -4.53 -16.54
CA ALA A 39 -2.29 -5.26 -15.56
C ALA A 39 -1.63 -4.33 -14.54
N ALA A 40 -1.06 -3.21 -15.00
CA ALA A 40 -0.46 -2.21 -14.12
C ALA A 40 -1.48 -1.66 -13.14
N GLU A 41 -2.67 -1.25 -13.61
CA GLU A 41 -3.73 -0.75 -12.73
C GLU A 41 -4.19 -1.79 -11.71
N LEU A 42 -4.40 -3.04 -12.13
CA LEU A 42 -4.80 -4.09 -11.19
C LEU A 42 -3.72 -4.33 -10.12
N LEU A 43 -2.45 -4.37 -10.53
CA LEU A 43 -1.33 -4.62 -9.63
C LEU A 43 -1.10 -3.45 -8.66
N THR A 44 -1.11 -2.21 -9.15
CA THR A 44 -0.89 -1.02 -8.32
C THR A 44 -2.04 -0.82 -7.33
N ASN A 45 -3.29 -0.99 -7.76
CA ASN A 45 -4.44 -0.86 -6.85
C ASN A 45 -4.48 -1.99 -5.82
N ALA A 46 -4.17 -3.24 -6.20
CA ALA A 46 -4.07 -4.35 -5.25
C ALA A 46 -2.94 -4.12 -4.23
N HIS A 47 -1.77 -3.66 -4.70
CA HIS A 47 -0.63 -3.32 -3.85
C HIS A 47 -0.97 -2.19 -2.88
N ALA A 48 -1.49 -1.06 -3.39
CA ALA A 48 -1.90 0.09 -2.57
C ALA A 48 -2.96 -0.30 -1.54
N PHE A 49 -3.96 -1.10 -1.93
CA PHE A 49 -4.95 -1.61 -0.98
C PHE A 49 -4.30 -2.42 0.15
N LEU A 50 -3.41 -3.35 -0.19
CA LEU A 50 -2.70 -4.16 0.80
C LEU A 50 -1.86 -3.31 1.74
N VAL A 51 -1.10 -2.33 1.23
CA VAL A 51 -0.13 -1.58 2.06
C VAL A 51 -0.70 -0.31 2.71
N VAL A 52 -1.90 0.16 2.32
CA VAL A 52 -2.52 1.39 2.86
C VAL A 52 -3.83 1.15 3.61
N ALA A 53 -4.69 0.24 3.15
CA ALA A 53 -5.99 0.05 3.78
C ALA A 53 -5.90 -0.91 4.96
N THR A 54 -5.04 -1.93 4.86
CA THR A 54 -5.04 -3.03 5.83
C THR A 54 -4.36 -2.67 7.16
N ASN A 55 -3.46 -1.69 7.18
CA ASN A 55 -2.86 -1.15 8.41
C ASN A 55 -3.78 -0.16 9.17
N HIS A 56 -4.94 0.19 8.63
CA HIS A 56 -5.94 1.06 9.28
C HIS A 56 -7.24 0.34 9.63
N CYS A 57 -7.26 -0.98 9.46
CA CYS A 57 -8.45 -1.77 9.66
C CYS A 57 -8.18 -2.96 10.58
N GLY A 58 -9.14 -3.22 11.46
CA GLY A 58 -9.03 -4.30 12.44
C GLY A 58 -10.08 -4.15 13.52
N ASP A 59 -10.56 -5.29 14.00
CA ASP A 59 -11.43 -5.40 15.17
C ASP A 59 -10.69 -5.13 16.49
N ASP A 60 -9.39 -4.89 16.41
CA ASP A 60 -8.47 -4.46 17.45
C ASP A 60 -8.08 -2.98 17.36
N LEU A 61 -8.47 -2.28 16.29
CA LEU A 61 -8.20 -0.86 16.09
C LEU A 61 -9.42 -0.01 16.40
N TYR A 62 -9.15 1.23 16.80
CA TYR A 62 -10.18 2.19 17.11
C TYR A 62 -10.51 3.10 15.92
N ARG A 63 -11.80 3.31 15.71
CA ARG A 63 -12.37 4.44 14.98
C ARG A 63 -12.84 5.50 15.96
N PHE A 64 -12.80 6.75 15.53
CA PHE A 64 -13.14 7.90 16.36
C PHE A 64 -14.31 8.68 15.78
N GLU A 65 -15.02 9.36 16.67
CA GLU A 65 -16.01 10.38 16.33
C GLU A 65 -15.33 11.76 16.47
N GLY A 66 -15.61 12.66 15.52
CA GLY A 66 -15.00 13.99 15.45
C GLY A 66 -13.50 13.99 15.15
N HIS A 67 -12.94 15.19 15.07
CA HIS A 67 -11.52 15.39 14.77
C HIS A 67 -10.73 15.75 16.03
N ALA A 68 -9.46 15.38 16.09
CA ALA A 68 -8.55 15.87 17.12
C ALA A 68 -7.74 17.03 16.56
N THR A 69 -7.48 18.05 17.37
CA THR A 69 -6.56 19.15 17.04
C THR A 69 -5.21 18.55 16.64
N PRO A 70 -4.66 18.91 15.46
CA PRO A 70 -3.39 18.35 14.99
C PRO A 70 -2.27 18.53 16.02
N ARG A 71 -1.47 17.48 16.22
CA ARG A 71 -0.33 17.44 17.18
C ARG A 71 -0.71 17.68 18.66
N SER A 72 -1.99 17.58 19.02
CA SER A 72 -2.42 17.47 20.43
C SER A 72 -2.04 16.10 21.04
N PRO A 73 -2.04 15.97 22.38
CA PRO A 73 -1.87 14.66 23.02
C PRO A 73 -2.88 13.63 22.53
N THR A 74 -4.14 14.05 22.35
CA THR A 74 -5.20 13.19 21.79
C THR A 74 -4.87 12.76 20.36
N PHE A 75 -4.38 13.68 19.51
CA PHE A 75 -3.96 13.35 18.15
C PHE A 75 -2.93 12.23 18.13
N PHE A 76 -1.84 12.34 18.91
CA PHE A 76 -0.78 11.33 18.91
C PHE A 76 -1.26 9.97 19.40
N MET A 77 -2.07 9.93 20.47
CA MET A 77 -2.64 8.68 20.97
C MET A 77 -3.52 8.03 19.90
N ARG A 78 -4.39 8.81 19.24
CA ARG A 78 -5.26 8.31 18.17
C ARG A 78 -4.46 7.69 17.03
N GLN A 79 -3.37 8.33 16.60
CA GLN A 79 -2.51 7.79 15.54
C GLN A 79 -1.97 6.40 15.87
N VAL A 80 -1.52 6.18 17.11
CA VAL A 80 -0.98 4.88 17.53
C VAL A 80 -2.06 3.80 17.59
N VAL A 81 -3.25 4.11 18.14
CA VAL A 81 -4.28 3.09 18.40
C VAL A 81 -5.23 2.84 17.23
N SER A 82 -5.10 3.59 16.13
CA SER A 82 -5.87 3.39 14.90
C SER A 82 -5.04 2.95 13.71
N SER A 83 -3.73 2.75 13.88
CA SER A 83 -2.84 2.27 12.82
C SER A 83 -1.97 1.13 13.30
N VAL A 84 -1.40 0.40 12.35
CA VAL A 84 -0.62 -0.82 12.59
C VAL A 84 0.62 -0.80 11.73
N ASN A 85 1.72 -1.28 12.29
CA ASN A 85 2.91 -1.55 11.51
C ASN A 85 2.92 -2.98 10.95
N PHE A 86 3.51 -3.17 9.78
CA PHE A 86 3.76 -4.51 9.28
C PHE A 86 5.12 -5.04 9.74
N ALA A 87 5.60 -6.12 9.13
CA ALA A 87 7.00 -6.51 9.27
C ALA A 87 7.89 -5.33 8.85
N THR A 88 8.82 -4.94 9.72
CA THR A 88 9.70 -3.79 9.55
C THR A 88 11.15 -4.22 9.60
N GLY A 89 12.05 -3.42 9.03
CA GLY A 89 13.49 -3.60 9.14
C GLY A 89 14.12 -3.34 10.51
N ASP A 90 13.35 -3.37 11.60
CA ASP A 90 13.82 -3.07 12.97
C ASP A 90 14.61 -4.20 13.66
N GLY A 91 14.90 -5.27 12.92
CA GLY A 91 15.66 -6.40 13.43
C GLY A 91 14.86 -7.45 14.18
N LYS A 92 13.55 -7.30 14.38
CA LYS A 92 12.70 -8.39 14.91
C LYS A 92 12.33 -9.46 13.86
N GLY A 93 12.68 -9.22 12.60
CA GLY A 93 12.67 -10.18 11.49
C GLY A 93 14.02 -10.33 10.77
N GLY A 94 15.10 -9.80 11.35
CA GLY A 94 16.44 -9.70 10.74
C GLY A 94 16.86 -8.27 10.41
N GLN A 95 18.17 -7.98 10.44
CA GLN A 95 18.78 -6.71 10.01
C GLN A 95 19.59 -6.94 8.72
N GLY A 96 19.66 -5.94 7.84
CA GLY A 96 20.45 -5.97 6.61
C GLY A 96 19.62 -5.84 5.33
N HIS A 97 20.24 -6.06 4.18
CA HIS A 97 19.63 -5.78 2.86
C HIS A 97 18.27 -6.44 2.59
N LEU A 98 17.96 -7.57 3.24
CA LEU A 98 16.67 -8.26 3.09
C LEU A 98 15.51 -7.53 3.80
N ALA A 99 15.79 -6.86 4.91
CA ALA A 99 14.82 -6.02 5.60
C ALA A 99 14.46 -4.77 4.78
N ASP A 100 15.47 -4.14 4.18
CA ASP A 100 15.25 -2.97 3.31
C ASP A 100 14.45 -3.31 2.05
N VAL A 101 14.54 -4.54 1.54
CA VAL A 101 13.70 -5.01 0.42
C VAL A 101 12.23 -5.09 0.82
N VAL A 102 11.92 -5.56 2.03
CA VAL A 102 10.53 -5.58 2.54
C VAL A 102 10.01 -4.16 2.69
N ASP A 103 10.79 -3.29 3.32
CA ASP A 103 10.44 -1.87 3.48
C ASP A 103 10.19 -1.21 2.13
N PHE A 104 11.07 -1.44 1.14
CA PHE A 104 10.93 -0.93 -0.23
C PHE A 104 9.67 -1.45 -0.93
N LEU A 105 9.41 -2.77 -0.87
CA LEU A 105 8.22 -3.37 -1.47
C LEU A 105 6.93 -2.88 -0.79
N GLN A 106 7.00 -2.43 0.46
CA GLN A 106 5.86 -1.84 1.16
C GLN A 106 5.83 -0.30 1.08
N GLY A 107 6.76 0.31 0.34
CA GLY A 107 6.88 1.76 0.20
C GLY A 107 7.11 2.48 1.52
N TRP A 108 7.72 1.81 2.50
CA TRP A 108 7.87 2.23 3.90
C TRP A 108 6.57 2.48 4.66
N LEU A 109 5.41 2.14 4.08
CA LEU A 109 4.11 2.19 4.74
C LEU A 109 3.89 1.02 5.73
N ASN A 110 4.91 0.20 5.92
CA ASN A 110 4.99 -0.73 7.04
C ASN A 110 5.34 -0.04 8.38
N TYR A 111 5.70 1.24 8.35
CA TYR A 111 5.90 2.11 9.51
C TYR A 111 4.76 3.12 9.69
N GLN A 112 3.50 2.68 9.52
CA GLN A 112 2.38 3.62 9.58
C GLN A 112 2.24 4.36 10.91
N ILE A 113 2.51 3.72 12.04
CA ILE A 113 2.41 4.39 13.33
C ILE A 113 3.34 5.62 13.34
N GLU A 114 4.60 5.46 12.94
CA GLU A 114 5.57 6.56 12.88
C GLU A 114 5.22 7.61 11.82
N HIS A 115 4.72 7.16 10.66
CA HIS A 115 4.26 8.05 9.60
C HIS A 115 3.09 8.94 10.06
N HIS A 116 2.10 8.38 10.76
CA HIS A 116 0.96 9.17 11.26
C HIS A 116 1.36 10.12 12.39
N LEU A 117 2.31 9.73 13.24
CA LEU A 117 2.86 10.62 14.28
C LEU A 117 3.61 11.80 13.66
N TRP A 118 4.44 11.54 12.64
CA TRP A 118 5.27 12.54 11.97
C TRP A 118 5.42 12.25 10.47
N PRO A 119 4.46 12.71 9.63
CA PRO A 119 4.46 12.37 8.20
C PRO A 119 5.65 12.96 7.44
N ASP A 120 6.26 14.02 7.98
CA ASP A 120 7.37 14.74 7.37
C ASP A 120 8.74 14.07 7.59
N LEU A 121 8.81 12.98 8.38
CA LEU A 121 10.06 12.27 8.62
C LEU A 121 10.53 11.49 7.37
N SER A 122 11.85 11.41 7.22
CA SER A 122 12.46 10.52 6.21
C SER A 122 12.20 9.05 6.54
N MET A 123 12.28 8.19 5.52
CA MET A 123 12.10 6.74 5.67
C MET A 123 13.08 6.11 6.68
N LEU A 124 14.35 6.52 6.66
CA LEU A 124 15.34 6.11 7.65
C LEU A 124 15.00 6.60 9.07
N SER A 125 14.36 7.78 9.17
CA SER A 125 13.92 8.31 10.46
C SER A 125 12.77 7.48 11.05
N TYR A 126 11.88 6.90 10.24
CA TYR A 126 10.85 5.96 10.74
C TYR A 126 11.48 4.74 11.40
N GLN A 127 12.49 4.13 10.75
CA GLN A 127 13.22 2.98 11.30
C GLN A 127 13.85 3.31 12.67
N LYS A 128 14.42 4.51 12.81
CA LYS A 128 15.01 5.00 14.06
C LYS A 128 13.97 5.35 15.12
N ALA A 129 12.83 5.91 14.72
CA ALA A 129 11.76 6.34 15.62
C ALA A 129 10.99 5.15 16.20
N GLN A 130 10.77 4.10 15.43
CA GLN A 130 9.99 2.93 15.82
C GLN A 130 10.34 2.34 17.20
N PRO A 131 11.60 1.99 17.51
CA PRO A 131 11.93 1.46 18.84
C PRO A 131 11.64 2.46 19.98
N LEU A 132 11.79 3.76 19.73
CA LEU A 132 11.51 4.81 20.70
C LEU A 132 10.01 4.97 20.96
N VAL A 133 9.20 4.97 19.89
CA VAL A 133 7.73 5.03 19.98
C VAL A 133 7.21 3.79 20.71
N ARG A 134 7.71 2.60 20.36
CA ARG A 134 7.33 1.35 21.01
C ARG A 134 7.65 1.37 22.51
N ASP A 135 8.79 1.90 22.91
CA ASP A 135 9.17 2.05 24.32
C ASP A 135 8.25 3.02 25.07
N ILE A 136 7.93 4.18 24.47
CA ILE A 136 6.95 5.13 25.02
C ILE A 136 5.59 4.46 25.21
N CYS A 137 5.09 3.77 24.17
CA CYS A 137 3.81 3.08 24.23
C CYS A 137 3.79 2.04 25.36
N LYS A 138 4.87 1.26 25.50
CA LYS A 138 5.03 0.28 26.58
C LYS A 138 4.99 0.93 27.97
N ARG A 139 5.70 2.06 28.17
CA ARG A 139 5.70 2.78 29.46
C ARG A 139 4.31 3.31 29.86
N HIS A 140 3.48 3.67 28.89
CA HIS A 140 2.16 4.25 29.12
C HIS A 140 1.01 3.26 28.94
N GLY A 141 1.28 1.97 28.71
CA GLY A 141 0.25 0.95 28.51
C GLY A 141 -0.58 1.15 27.23
N VAL A 142 -0.04 1.86 26.24
CA VAL A 142 -0.70 2.07 24.94
C VAL A 142 -0.37 0.88 24.03
N PRO A 143 -1.36 0.24 23.38
CA PRO A 143 -1.11 -0.86 22.48
C PRO A 143 -0.38 -0.37 21.23
N TYR A 144 0.88 -0.78 21.07
CA TYR A 144 1.64 -0.63 19.85
C TYR A 144 1.53 -1.92 19.04
N VAL A 145 0.81 -1.88 17.92
CA VAL A 145 0.46 -3.09 17.17
C VAL A 145 1.36 -3.24 15.95
N GLN A 146 1.96 -4.42 15.82
CA GLN A 146 2.71 -4.81 14.65
C GLN A 146 2.30 -6.23 14.22
N GLU A 147 1.88 -6.41 12.98
CA GLU A 147 1.31 -7.67 12.52
C GLU A 147 1.56 -7.93 11.02
N SER A 148 1.44 -9.18 10.59
CA SER A 148 1.55 -9.54 9.16
C SER A 148 0.47 -8.85 8.30
N VAL A 149 0.87 -8.36 7.13
CA VAL A 149 -0.04 -7.78 6.12
C VAL A 149 -1.18 -8.74 5.74
N TRP A 150 -0.93 -10.06 5.75
CA TRP A 150 -1.93 -11.06 5.39
C TRP A 150 -3.01 -11.22 6.47
N VAL A 151 -2.61 -11.17 7.74
CA VAL A 151 -3.57 -11.18 8.86
C VAL A 151 -4.43 -9.92 8.80
N ARG A 152 -3.80 -8.77 8.56
CA ARG A 152 -4.47 -7.49 8.41
C ARG A 152 -5.44 -7.47 7.23
N PHE A 153 -5.05 -8.01 6.08
CA PHE A 153 -5.94 -8.20 4.94
C PHE A 153 -7.19 -9.01 5.29
N VAL A 154 -7.03 -10.15 5.98
CA VAL A 154 -8.17 -10.97 6.41
C VAL A 154 -9.09 -10.20 7.36
N LYS A 155 -8.54 -9.43 8.30
CA LYS A 155 -9.32 -8.56 9.20
C LYS A 155 -10.10 -7.50 8.40
N THR A 156 -9.45 -6.82 7.45
CA THR A 156 -10.10 -5.82 6.57
C THR A 156 -11.25 -6.44 5.78
N VAL A 157 -11.03 -7.57 5.11
CA VAL A 157 -12.09 -8.26 4.33
C VAL A 157 -13.22 -8.74 5.24
N SER A 158 -12.92 -9.13 6.48
CA SER A 158 -13.94 -9.50 7.46
C SER A 158 -14.81 -8.32 7.87
N ILE A 159 -14.23 -7.12 7.97
CA ILE A 159 -14.97 -5.87 8.24
C ILE A 159 -15.80 -5.45 7.02
N ILE A 160 -15.21 -5.47 5.82
CA ILE A 160 -15.92 -5.16 4.55
C ILE A 160 -17.11 -6.11 4.36
N GLY A 161 -16.91 -7.40 4.65
CA GLY A 161 -17.96 -8.42 4.56
C GLY A 161 -18.97 -8.42 5.73
N GLY A 162 -18.88 -7.47 6.66
CA GLY A 162 -19.82 -7.36 7.79
C GLY A 162 -19.69 -8.44 8.87
N ARG A 163 -18.65 -9.28 8.82
CA ARG A 163 -18.38 -10.34 9.82
C ARG A 163 -17.75 -9.80 11.09
N SER A 164 -17.13 -8.62 11.03
CA SER A 164 -16.55 -7.93 12.16
C SER A 164 -16.69 -6.41 12.00
N SER A 165 -16.31 -5.64 13.01
CA SER A 165 -16.33 -4.18 12.96
C SER A 165 -15.20 -3.57 13.75
N MET A 166 -14.73 -2.38 13.35
CA MET A 166 -13.73 -1.63 14.11
C MET A 166 -14.30 -1.15 15.44
N ARG A 167 -13.45 -1.14 16.48
CA ARG A 167 -13.83 -0.69 17.82
C ARG A 167 -14.16 0.80 17.78
N ARG A 168 -15.22 1.22 18.45
CA ARG A 168 -15.42 2.65 18.71
C ARG A 168 -14.55 3.05 19.89
N PHE A 169 -13.83 4.16 19.75
CA PHE A 169 -13.05 4.68 20.86
C PHE A 169 -13.98 5.16 21.99
N PRO A 170 -13.76 4.76 23.25
CA PRO A 170 -14.65 5.14 24.33
C PRO A 170 -14.58 6.66 24.58
N ALA A 171 -15.74 7.33 24.54
CA ALA A 171 -15.83 8.79 24.59
C ALA A 171 -15.24 9.39 25.88
N GLN A 172 -15.25 8.64 26.99
CA GLN A 172 -14.68 9.09 28.26
C GLN A 172 -13.16 9.32 28.24
N TYR A 173 -12.45 8.74 27.26
CA TYR A 173 -11.00 8.93 27.10
C TYR A 173 -10.67 10.08 26.13
N ASN A 174 -11.68 10.72 25.54
CA ASN A 174 -11.46 11.92 24.73
C ASN A 174 -11.23 13.13 25.63
N SER A 175 -10.12 13.84 25.40
CA SER A 175 -9.93 15.17 25.99
C SER A 175 -10.84 16.16 25.28
N ALA A 176 -11.82 16.72 26.00
CA ALA A 176 -12.73 17.74 25.45
C ALA A 176 -11.99 19.00 24.95
N LYS A 177 -10.76 19.24 25.41
CA LYS A 177 -9.92 20.36 24.96
C LYS A 177 -9.28 20.13 23.60
N ASP A 178 -9.07 18.87 23.24
CA ASP A 178 -8.33 18.49 22.04
C ASP A 178 -9.26 17.95 20.93
N VAL A 179 -10.51 17.61 21.26
CA VAL A 179 -11.48 17.13 20.28
C VAL A 179 -12.31 18.31 19.77
N VAL A 180 -12.28 18.49 18.46
CA VAL A 180 -13.06 19.50 17.74
C VAL A 180 -14.31 18.82 17.19
N SER A 181 -15.47 19.41 17.51
CA SER A 181 -16.80 18.97 17.04
C SER A 181 -16.98 19.18 15.56
#